data_AF-A0A9P5ASN5-F1
#
_entry.id   AF-A0A9P5ASN5-F1
#
_cell.length_a   1.000
_cell.length_b   1.000
_cell.length_c   1.000
_cell.angle_alpha   90.00
_cell.angle_beta   90.00
_cell.angle_gamma   90.00
#
_symmetry.space_group_name_H-M   'P 1'
#
loop_
_entity.id
_entity.type
_entity.pdbx_description
1 polymer ?
#
loop_
_entity_poly.entity_id
_entity_poly.type
_entity_poly.pdbx_seq_one_letter_code
_entity_poly.pdbx_strand_id
1 'polypeptide(L)'
;MIIDLFLQQPWAYLAAAVVGLLVTKLLVNKYGNGLNEIPGPALASFTDLWRFLDVYGKRPEVTHIALHEKYGRVVRLGPNTVSISDPTAIQTIYAHNSGYTKSDFYPVQQTINKSGKRLITLFTSQDEKFHSQLRRAVSNAYAMSTLVQFEPFVDSTTTEFFKQLDQRYANQNDVLDFGTWLQYYAFDVIGELTYSKRLGFVDHGKDVDNIIGNLEWLLNYAAPVGQLPSLDNLLLKNPLRLQLTKWGFTNSSSPVAIFARNRMLARVDPEKLNDMKFDQDNGRRDFLSRFLEANQKDPEFMNNDRVLALTVANMFAGSDTTAITFRAIFYYLMKNPADMKTLMDELAEEEKAGRFSREDGLLSWSEVRDLPFLNAVVKEALRCHPAAGLMLERIVPPRGLQVAGHHIPGGTIVGVNAWVLHRDKDIFGHDADRWRPSRWIEVSTEQKRRMENYMFSFGAGSRTCIGKNISLLEMYKMVPALLRRYELEFPSADNTWHLNNAKSRAERVDTDVLLAIKPEHLVNIISREKNHGYRKYRLKDGVTRLWLYETGSGGDNQDFNAGLKESKYGYPILELYELVNPVTLSEMKIRWGMGGAPMGWQYVGLDLWEDRWSENDERPEVKKLF
;
A
#
# COMPACT_ATOMS: atom_id res chain seq x y z
N MET A 1 36.26 -7.22 -50.99
CA MET A 1 35.44 -8.42 -50.72
C MET A 1 34.67 -8.33 -49.40
N ILE A 2 35.31 -8.30 -48.23
CA ILE A 2 34.60 -8.28 -46.92
C ILE A 2 33.72 -7.03 -46.76
N ILE A 3 34.22 -5.85 -47.15
CA ILE A 3 33.48 -4.59 -47.10
C ILE A 3 32.24 -4.65 -48.00
N ASP A 4 32.37 -5.18 -49.22
CA ASP A 4 31.26 -5.31 -50.17
C ASP A 4 30.18 -6.27 -49.65
N LEU A 5 30.60 -7.38 -49.01
CA LEU A 5 29.70 -8.32 -48.34
C LEU A 5 28.92 -7.66 -47.19
N PHE A 6 29.58 -6.77 -46.44
CA PHE A 6 28.96 -6.00 -45.35
C PHE A 6 27.98 -4.94 -45.89
N LEU A 7 28.31 -4.29 -47.01
CA LEU A 7 27.46 -3.30 -47.67
C LEU A 7 26.21 -3.91 -48.33
N GLN A 8 26.24 -5.20 -48.69
CA GLN A 8 25.08 -5.90 -49.26
C GLN A 8 23.98 -6.18 -48.23
N GLN A 9 24.31 -6.47 -46.96
CA GLN A 9 23.32 -6.69 -45.89
C GLN A 9 23.77 -6.11 -44.52
N PRO A 10 23.98 -4.79 -44.39
CA PRO A 10 24.53 -4.18 -43.17
C PRO A 10 23.66 -4.43 -41.94
N TRP A 11 22.33 -4.52 -42.12
CA TRP A 11 21.38 -4.83 -41.06
C TRP A 11 21.54 -6.25 -40.50
N ALA A 12 21.93 -7.23 -41.33
CA ALA A 12 22.14 -8.61 -40.88
C ALA A 12 23.39 -8.73 -40.00
N TYR A 13 24.51 -8.10 -40.41
CA TYR A 13 25.72 -8.06 -39.58
C TYR A 13 25.54 -7.23 -38.31
N LEU A 14 24.78 -6.12 -38.36
CA LEU A 14 24.43 -5.34 -37.18
C LEU A 14 23.59 -6.16 -36.19
N ALA A 15 22.58 -6.89 -36.67
CA ALA A 15 21.76 -7.78 -35.85
C ALA A 15 22.62 -8.92 -35.24
N ALA A 16 23.48 -9.56 -36.04
CA ALA A 16 24.39 -10.60 -35.57
C ALA A 16 25.38 -10.08 -34.50
N ALA A 17 25.92 -8.87 -34.67
CA ALA A 17 26.80 -8.23 -33.68
C ALA A 17 26.05 -7.89 -32.38
N VAL A 18 24.82 -7.37 -32.47
CA VAL A 18 23.96 -7.11 -31.29
C VAL A 18 23.64 -8.41 -30.55
N VAL A 19 23.26 -9.48 -31.26
CA VAL A 19 23.01 -10.80 -30.67
C VAL A 19 24.28 -11.37 -30.01
N GLY A 20 25.44 -11.28 -30.68
CA GLY A 20 26.72 -11.72 -30.13
C GLY A 20 27.12 -10.97 -28.85
N LEU A 21 26.93 -9.65 -28.81
CA LEU A 21 27.14 -8.82 -27.61
C LEU A 21 26.16 -9.16 -26.49
N LEU A 22 24.88 -9.41 -26.80
CA LEU A 22 23.88 -9.84 -25.82
C LEU A 22 24.22 -11.22 -25.24
N VAL A 23 24.54 -12.22 -26.06
CA VAL A 23 24.94 -13.56 -25.60
C VAL A 23 26.21 -13.48 -24.75
N THR A 24 27.21 -12.71 -25.19
CA THR A 24 28.44 -12.47 -24.41
C THR A 24 28.13 -11.85 -23.05
N LYS A 25 27.25 -10.83 -23.00
CA LYS A 25 26.83 -10.19 -21.74
C LYS A 25 26.09 -11.17 -20.82
N LEU A 26 25.21 -12.02 -21.34
CA LEU A 26 24.50 -13.03 -20.54
C LEU A 26 25.46 -14.09 -19.98
N LEU A 27 26.45 -14.53 -20.76
CA LEU A 27 27.48 -15.46 -20.31
C LEU A 27 28.40 -14.84 -19.24
N VAL A 28 28.83 -13.59 -19.42
CA VAL A 28 29.60 -12.84 -18.41
C VAL A 28 28.77 -12.62 -17.14
N ASN A 29 27.50 -12.22 -17.27
CA ASN A 29 26.56 -12.10 -16.15
C ASN A 29 26.48 -13.38 -15.32
N LYS A 30 26.38 -14.54 -15.97
CA LYS A 30 26.33 -15.83 -15.28
C LYS A 30 27.66 -16.18 -14.63
N TYR A 31 28.74 -16.22 -15.42
CA TYR A 31 29.99 -16.87 -15.05
C TYR A 31 31.08 -15.95 -14.48
N GLY A 32 31.10 -14.67 -14.87
CA GLY A 32 32.18 -13.72 -14.53
C GLY A 32 32.11 -13.13 -13.12
N ASN A 33 30.94 -13.15 -12.47
CA ASN A 33 30.73 -12.51 -11.17
C ASN A 33 31.14 -13.39 -9.95
N GLY A 34 31.72 -14.57 -10.17
CA GLY A 34 32.09 -15.51 -9.09
C GLY A 34 30.93 -16.25 -8.41
N LEU A 35 29.67 -15.89 -8.69
CA LEU A 35 28.47 -16.46 -8.07
C LEU A 35 28.01 -17.79 -8.71
N ASN A 36 28.95 -18.63 -9.16
CA ASN A 36 28.66 -19.85 -9.93
C ASN A 36 28.11 -20.99 -9.08
N GLU A 37 28.54 -21.07 -7.83
CA GLU A 37 28.16 -22.10 -6.85
C GLU A 37 26.89 -21.73 -6.07
N ILE A 38 26.38 -20.50 -6.24
CA ILE A 38 25.18 -20.03 -5.53
C ILE A 38 23.93 -20.52 -6.25
N PRO A 39 23.08 -21.37 -5.61
CA PRO A 39 21.89 -21.93 -6.26
C PRO A 39 20.80 -20.88 -6.48
N GLY A 40 19.91 -21.11 -7.43
CA GLY A 40 18.80 -20.19 -7.73
C GLY A 40 18.07 -20.51 -9.04
N PRO A 41 17.12 -19.67 -9.47
CA PRO A 41 16.47 -19.79 -10.78
C PRO A 41 17.49 -19.64 -11.91
N ALA A 42 17.44 -20.51 -12.92
CA ALA A 42 18.42 -20.49 -14.02
C ALA A 42 18.46 -19.13 -14.73
N LEU A 43 17.30 -18.53 -15.04
CA LEU A 43 17.18 -17.22 -15.68
C LEU A 43 17.75 -16.08 -14.83
N ALA A 44 17.63 -16.15 -13.51
CA ALA A 44 18.18 -15.17 -12.58
C ALA A 44 19.71 -15.07 -12.69
N SER A 45 20.40 -16.18 -12.94
CA SER A 45 21.85 -16.15 -13.16
C SER A 45 22.29 -15.36 -14.40
N PHE A 46 21.41 -15.23 -15.42
CA PHE A 46 21.70 -14.55 -16.67
C PHE A 46 21.24 -13.08 -16.70
N THR A 47 20.11 -12.74 -16.05
CA THR A 47 19.52 -11.38 -16.14
C THR A 47 18.65 -10.99 -14.94
N ASP A 48 18.80 -9.74 -14.47
CA ASP A 48 17.90 -9.12 -13.47
C ASP A 48 16.47 -8.94 -13.99
N LEU A 49 16.21 -9.11 -15.29
CA LEU A 49 14.85 -9.17 -15.85
C LEU A 49 14.00 -10.26 -15.17
N TRP A 50 14.62 -11.36 -14.70
CA TRP A 50 13.90 -12.38 -13.93
C TRP A 50 13.30 -11.79 -12.64
N ARG A 51 14.09 -11.09 -11.82
CA ARG A 51 13.59 -10.50 -10.57
C ARG A 51 12.70 -9.27 -10.80
N PHE A 52 12.91 -8.52 -11.89
CA PHE A 52 11.95 -7.51 -12.34
C PHE A 52 10.56 -8.13 -12.58
N LEU A 53 10.49 -9.24 -13.32
CA LEU A 53 9.23 -9.91 -13.65
C LEU A 53 8.56 -10.54 -12.41
N ASP A 54 9.35 -11.10 -11.48
CA ASP A 54 8.82 -11.63 -10.21
C ASP A 54 8.16 -10.55 -9.35
N VAL A 55 8.83 -9.40 -9.17
CA VAL A 55 8.26 -8.26 -8.44
C VAL A 55 7.10 -7.61 -9.22
N TYR A 56 7.14 -7.59 -10.55
CA TYR A 56 6.02 -7.15 -11.39
C TYR A 56 4.82 -8.13 -11.32
N GLY A 57 5.06 -9.40 -10.97
CA GLY A 57 4.06 -10.41 -10.63
C GLY A 57 3.40 -10.21 -9.26
N LYS A 58 3.85 -9.23 -8.47
CA LYS A 58 3.21 -8.71 -7.24
C LYS A 58 3.09 -9.68 -6.07
N ARG A 59 3.66 -10.90 -6.16
CA ARG A 59 3.76 -11.86 -5.07
C ARG A 59 5.20 -12.35 -4.82
N PRO A 60 6.25 -11.51 -4.92
CA PRO A 60 7.64 -11.95 -4.83
C PRO A 60 7.99 -12.56 -3.47
N GLU A 61 7.23 -12.27 -2.41
CA GLU A 61 7.40 -12.92 -1.11
C GLU A 61 7.10 -14.43 -1.17
N VAL A 62 6.12 -14.86 -1.96
CA VAL A 62 5.81 -16.29 -2.18
C VAL A 62 6.97 -16.95 -2.93
N THR A 63 7.45 -16.31 -4.00
CA THR A 63 8.60 -16.80 -4.77
C THR A 63 9.85 -16.90 -3.90
N HIS A 64 10.18 -15.86 -3.13
CA HIS A 64 11.35 -15.86 -2.25
C HIS A 64 11.27 -16.94 -1.15
N ILE A 65 10.11 -17.18 -0.55
CA ILE A 65 9.92 -18.26 0.42
C ILE A 65 10.19 -19.62 -0.25
N ALA A 66 9.48 -19.94 -1.34
CA ALA A 66 9.61 -21.21 -2.05
C ALA A 66 11.03 -21.46 -2.61
N LEU A 67 11.75 -20.40 -2.99
CA LEU A 67 13.14 -20.50 -3.42
C LEU A 67 14.09 -20.82 -2.25
N HIS A 68 13.89 -20.23 -1.07
CA HIS A 68 14.71 -20.54 0.11
C HIS A 68 14.35 -21.91 0.72
N GLU A 69 13.11 -22.37 0.62
CA GLU A 69 12.73 -23.76 0.93
C GLU A 69 13.42 -24.77 -0.01
N LYS A 70 13.51 -24.45 -1.30
CA LYS A 70 14.11 -25.33 -2.31
C LYS A 70 15.65 -25.34 -2.30
N TYR A 71 16.28 -24.18 -2.11
CA TYR A 71 17.72 -23.99 -2.30
C TYR A 71 18.49 -23.67 -1.01
N GLY A 72 17.82 -23.53 0.13
CA GLY A 72 18.44 -23.27 1.43
C GLY A 72 18.73 -21.80 1.71
N ARG A 73 19.75 -21.55 2.54
CA ARG A 73 19.95 -20.23 3.18
C ARG A 73 20.50 -19.12 2.29
N VAL A 74 20.97 -19.42 1.07
CA VAL A 74 21.58 -18.45 0.13
C VAL A 74 21.05 -18.73 -1.28
N VAL A 75 20.47 -17.72 -1.94
CA VAL A 75 19.80 -17.87 -3.24
C VAL A 75 20.18 -16.74 -4.20
N ARG A 76 20.64 -17.08 -5.41
CA ARG A 76 20.95 -16.12 -6.48
C ARG A 76 19.66 -15.65 -7.16
N LEU A 77 19.31 -14.38 -6.98
CA LEU A 77 18.14 -13.72 -7.56
C LEU A 77 18.46 -12.84 -8.78
N GLY A 78 19.75 -12.65 -9.09
CA GLY A 78 20.20 -11.91 -10.26
C GLY A 78 21.66 -12.24 -10.63
N PRO A 79 22.16 -11.70 -11.76
CA PRO A 79 23.55 -11.82 -12.18
C PRO A 79 24.55 -11.48 -11.09
N ASN A 80 24.24 -10.47 -10.28
CA ASN A 80 25.06 -9.97 -9.19
C ASN A 80 24.21 -9.72 -7.91
N THR A 81 23.14 -10.50 -7.71
CA THR A 81 22.14 -10.29 -6.65
C THR A 81 21.84 -11.60 -5.92
N VAL A 82 21.98 -11.62 -4.59
CA VAL A 82 21.83 -12.80 -3.73
C VAL A 82 20.95 -12.50 -2.51
N SER A 83 19.87 -13.25 -2.34
CA SER A 83 19.07 -13.24 -1.11
C SER A 83 19.63 -14.22 -0.09
N ILE A 84 19.57 -13.83 1.18
CA ILE A 84 20.10 -14.58 2.31
C ILE A 84 18.99 -14.71 3.35
N SER A 85 18.74 -15.92 3.85
CA SER A 85 17.87 -16.17 5.00
C SER A 85 18.62 -16.58 6.25
N ASP A 86 19.95 -16.77 6.20
CA ASP A 86 20.74 -17.09 7.39
C ASP A 86 20.68 -15.95 8.43
N PRO A 87 20.21 -16.22 9.67
CA PRO A 87 20.05 -15.18 10.69
C PRO A 87 21.36 -14.52 11.13
N THR A 88 22.49 -15.23 11.06
CA THR A 88 23.80 -14.67 11.47
C THR A 88 24.24 -13.55 10.53
N ALA A 89 23.84 -13.61 9.25
CA ALA A 89 24.16 -12.62 8.25
C ALA A 89 23.62 -11.21 8.61
N ILE A 90 22.58 -11.11 9.43
CA ILE A 90 22.03 -9.82 9.87
C ILE A 90 23.07 -9.03 10.67
N GLN A 91 23.80 -9.72 11.55
CA GLN A 91 24.85 -9.14 12.38
C GLN A 91 26.13 -8.82 11.59
N THR A 92 26.29 -9.37 10.38
CA THR A 92 27.42 -9.06 9.49
C THR A 92 27.07 -7.92 8.52
N ILE A 93 25.94 -8.01 7.83
CA ILE A 93 25.53 -7.11 6.74
C ILE A 93 25.05 -5.77 7.31
N TYR A 94 24.14 -5.80 8.29
CA TYR A 94 23.45 -4.60 8.78
C TYR A 94 24.08 -3.94 10.01
N ALA A 95 25.18 -4.49 10.54
CA ALA A 95 25.86 -3.92 11.70
C ALA A 95 26.36 -2.48 11.48
N HIS A 96 26.50 -1.76 12.59
CA HIS A 96 27.10 -0.43 12.60
C HIS A 96 28.54 -0.49 12.06
N ASN A 97 28.86 0.40 11.11
CA ASN A 97 30.16 0.49 10.44
C ASN A 97 30.60 -0.82 9.72
N SER A 98 29.66 -1.68 9.30
CA SER A 98 29.95 -2.95 8.62
C SER A 98 30.65 -2.80 7.25
N GLY A 99 30.62 -1.60 6.66
CA GLY A 99 31.15 -1.31 5.32
C GLY A 99 30.18 -1.63 4.17
N TYR A 100 28.99 -2.14 4.48
CA TYR A 100 27.96 -2.48 3.49
C TYR A 100 27.08 -1.26 3.19
N THR A 101 27.19 -0.70 1.98
CA THR A 101 26.38 0.45 1.52
C THR A 101 25.06 -0.01 0.90
N LYS A 102 24.11 0.92 0.68
CA LYS A 102 22.86 0.62 -0.03
C LYS A 102 23.06 0.58 -1.56
N SER A 103 22.38 -0.34 -2.22
CA SER A 103 22.34 -0.47 -3.68
C SER A 103 21.51 0.62 -4.37
N ASP A 104 21.54 0.61 -5.71
CA ASP A 104 20.80 1.56 -6.56
C ASP A 104 19.27 1.33 -6.58
N PHE A 105 18.76 0.29 -5.92
CA PHE A 105 17.33 0.13 -5.61
C PHE A 105 16.76 1.37 -4.87
N TYR A 106 17.54 1.94 -3.95
CA TYR A 106 17.08 3.03 -3.07
C TYR A 106 16.94 4.40 -3.79
N PRO A 107 17.87 4.82 -4.67
CA PRO A 107 17.69 5.99 -5.55
C PRO A 107 16.42 6.01 -6.42
N VAL A 108 15.87 4.86 -6.80
CA VAL A 108 14.63 4.80 -7.59
C VAL A 108 13.45 5.41 -6.84
N GLN A 109 13.48 5.41 -5.51
CA GLN A 109 12.45 6.00 -4.64
C GLN A 109 12.69 7.49 -4.31
N GLN A 110 13.67 8.16 -4.92
CA GLN A 110 13.91 9.60 -4.71
C GLN A 110 12.90 10.48 -5.45
N THR A 111 12.08 11.22 -4.71
CA THR A 111 11.22 12.29 -5.24
C THR A 111 12.05 13.38 -5.93
N ILE A 112 11.49 14.02 -6.96
CA ILE A 112 12.12 15.12 -7.70
C ILE A 112 11.49 16.45 -7.24
N ASN A 113 12.30 17.47 -6.95
CA ASN A 113 11.78 18.80 -6.61
C ASN A 113 11.44 19.64 -7.88
N LYS A 114 10.90 20.86 -7.70
CA LYS A 114 10.55 21.75 -8.83
C LYS A 114 11.74 22.15 -9.71
N SER A 115 12.99 22.06 -9.23
CA SER A 115 14.21 22.32 -10.02
C SER A 115 14.87 21.05 -10.57
N GLY A 116 14.11 19.97 -10.74
CA GLY A 116 14.58 18.72 -11.36
C GLY A 116 15.67 17.99 -10.56
N LYS A 117 15.85 18.34 -9.27
CA LYS A 117 16.86 17.78 -8.38
C LYS A 117 16.25 16.64 -7.57
N ARG A 118 16.96 15.52 -7.47
CA ARG A 118 16.56 14.36 -6.64
C ARG A 118 16.67 14.74 -5.15
N LEU A 119 15.63 14.47 -4.37
CA LEU A 119 15.61 14.69 -2.92
C LEU A 119 16.10 13.42 -2.21
N ILE A 120 17.20 13.56 -1.46
CA ILE A 120 17.82 12.46 -0.70
C ILE A 120 17.24 12.47 0.72
N THR A 121 16.73 11.33 1.16
CA THR A 121 16.12 11.13 2.49
C THR A 121 16.92 10.12 3.32
N LEU A 122 16.57 9.92 4.59
CA LEU A 122 17.14 8.85 5.41
C LEU A 122 16.98 7.45 4.78
N PHE A 123 15.86 7.24 4.09
CA PHE A 123 15.59 5.99 3.40
C PHE A 123 16.40 5.85 2.10
N THR A 124 16.47 6.90 1.28
CA THR A 124 17.07 6.83 -0.07
C THR A 124 18.57 7.14 -0.13
N SER A 125 19.19 7.61 0.97
CA SER A 125 20.62 7.91 1.03
C SER A 125 21.51 6.65 1.08
N GLN A 126 22.40 6.51 0.09
CA GLN A 126 23.41 5.44 0.03
C GLN A 126 24.67 5.74 0.86
N ASP A 127 25.05 7.02 1.00
CA ASP A 127 26.21 7.43 1.80
C ASP A 127 25.93 7.32 3.31
N GLU A 128 26.75 6.54 4.02
CA GLU A 128 26.69 6.39 5.47
C GLU A 128 27.05 7.68 6.22
N LYS A 129 27.92 8.55 5.68
CA LYS A 129 28.32 9.81 6.34
C LYS A 129 27.15 10.80 6.35
N PHE A 130 26.61 11.14 5.18
CA PHE A 130 25.42 11.97 5.04
C PHE A 130 24.23 11.39 5.82
N HIS A 131 24.00 10.07 5.74
CA HIS A 131 22.94 9.42 6.50
C HIS A 131 23.16 9.54 8.03
N SER A 132 24.38 9.36 8.53
CA SER A 132 24.69 9.49 9.96
C SER A 132 24.47 10.94 10.44
N GLN A 133 24.90 11.94 9.67
CA GLN A 133 24.69 13.36 9.98
C GLN A 133 23.19 13.72 9.97
N LEU A 134 22.45 13.31 8.92
CA LEU A 134 21.01 13.53 8.80
C LEU A 134 20.22 12.82 9.91
N ARG A 135 20.56 11.57 10.22
CA ARG A 135 19.89 10.82 11.30
C ARG A 135 20.15 11.47 12.65
N ARG A 136 21.39 11.89 12.92
CA ARG A 136 21.76 12.58 14.16
C ARG A 136 20.93 13.84 14.36
N ALA A 137 20.85 14.69 13.34
CA ALA A 137 20.12 15.98 13.38
C ALA A 137 18.63 15.84 13.77
N VAL A 138 17.95 14.76 13.36
CA VAL A 138 16.51 14.57 13.62
C VAL A 138 16.15 13.49 14.64
N SER A 139 17.10 12.64 15.05
CA SER A 139 16.84 11.44 15.87
C SER A 139 16.06 11.68 17.16
N ASN A 140 16.28 12.83 17.83
CA ASN A 140 15.56 13.21 19.05
C ASN A 140 14.03 13.31 18.83
N ALA A 141 13.57 13.69 17.64
CA ALA A 141 12.14 13.77 17.33
C ALA A 141 11.44 12.39 17.32
N TYR A 142 12.20 11.29 17.22
CA TYR A 142 11.67 9.92 17.18
C TYR A 142 12.02 9.10 18.44
N ALA A 143 12.63 9.73 19.46
CA ALA A 143 13.01 9.08 20.70
C ALA A 143 11.78 8.70 21.54
N MET A 144 11.91 7.67 22.38
CA MET A 144 10.84 7.23 23.29
C MET A 144 10.33 8.35 24.21
N SER A 145 11.23 9.25 24.63
CA SER A 145 10.91 10.44 25.43
C SER A 145 10.02 11.47 24.70
N THR A 146 9.93 11.39 23.37
CA THR A 146 9.10 12.28 22.55
C THR A 146 7.69 11.70 22.33
N LEU A 147 7.48 10.37 22.45
CA LEU A 147 6.18 9.74 22.19
C LEU A 147 5.03 10.33 23.03
N VAL A 148 5.27 10.57 24.32
CA VAL A 148 4.25 11.13 25.24
C VAL A 148 3.80 12.54 24.82
N GLN A 149 4.66 13.29 24.10
CA GLN A 149 4.32 14.61 23.55
C GLN A 149 3.55 14.52 22.23
N PHE A 150 3.59 13.36 21.58
CA PHE A 150 2.92 13.05 20.32
C PHE A 150 1.57 12.36 20.52
N GLU A 151 1.40 11.69 21.65
CA GLU A 151 0.20 10.97 22.05
C GLU A 151 -1.12 11.77 21.92
N PRO A 152 -1.19 13.09 22.25
CA PRO A 152 -2.41 13.87 22.07
C PRO A 152 -2.81 14.15 20.60
N PHE A 153 -1.94 13.86 19.63
CA PHE A 153 -2.29 13.89 18.19
C PHE A 153 -2.88 12.54 17.76
N VAL A 154 -2.35 11.43 18.27
CA VAL A 154 -2.93 10.08 18.05
C VAL A 154 -4.35 10.03 18.62
N ASP A 155 -4.56 10.58 19.83
CA ASP A 155 -5.90 10.70 20.44
C ASP A 155 -6.86 11.53 19.56
N SER A 156 -6.43 12.68 19.08
CA SER A 156 -7.22 13.59 18.23
C SER A 156 -7.73 12.92 16.93
N THR A 157 -6.85 12.19 16.25
CA THR A 157 -7.23 11.42 15.06
C THR A 157 -8.10 10.19 15.42
N THR A 158 -7.85 9.53 16.56
CA THR A 158 -8.64 8.37 17.01
C THR A 158 -10.07 8.75 17.41
N THR A 159 -10.25 9.89 18.08
CA THR A 159 -11.57 10.44 18.40
C THR A 159 -12.38 10.74 17.14
N GLU A 160 -11.77 11.37 16.12
CA GLU A 160 -12.48 11.61 14.85
C GLU A 160 -12.78 10.30 14.10
N PHE A 161 -11.86 9.33 14.13
CA PHE A 161 -12.07 8.03 13.50
C PHE A 161 -13.28 7.29 14.08
N PHE A 162 -13.38 7.20 15.40
CA PHE A 162 -14.55 6.61 16.06
C PHE A 162 -15.83 7.40 15.76
N LYS A 163 -15.80 8.74 15.86
CA LYS A 163 -16.92 9.61 15.48
C LYS A 163 -17.41 9.39 14.05
N GLN A 164 -16.50 9.16 13.10
CA GLN A 164 -16.86 8.89 11.69
C GLN A 164 -17.42 7.47 11.51
N LEU A 165 -16.89 6.46 12.21
CA LEU A 165 -17.47 5.11 12.19
C LEU A 165 -18.86 5.07 12.84
N ASP A 166 -19.04 5.75 13.98
CA ASP A 166 -20.33 5.86 14.68
C ASP A 166 -21.41 6.49 13.79
N GLN A 167 -21.06 7.58 13.09
CA GLN A 167 -21.97 8.32 12.21
C GLN A 167 -22.30 7.57 10.92
N ARG A 168 -21.40 6.73 10.41
CA ARG A 168 -21.54 6.09 9.08
C ARG A 168 -21.96 4.63 9.13
N TYR A 169 -21.62 3.88 10.19
CA TYR A 169 -21.75 2.42 10.21
C TYR A 169 -22.44 1.86 11.46
N ALA A 170 -22.21 2.42 12.66
CA ALA A 170 -22.65 1.79 13.92
C ALA A 170 -24.18 1.62 14.11
N ASN A 171 -25.02 2.18 13.23
CA ASN A 171 -26.46 1.99 13.20
C ASN A 171 -26.99 1.66 11.79
N GLN A 172 -26.14 1.11 10.91
CA GLN A 172 -26.47 0.82 9.51
C GLN A 172 -26.05 -0.60 9.13
N ASN A 173 -26.93 -1.34 8.43
CA ASN A 173 -26.60 -2.64 7.84
C ASN A 173 -25.76 -2.45 6.55
N ASP A 174 -24.58 -1.86 6.70
CA ASP A 174 -23.65 -1.56 5.60
C ASP A 174 -22.23 -2.09 5.92
N VAL A 175 -21.46 -2.43 4.88
CA VAL A 175 -20.16 -3.10 5.03
C VAL A 175 -19.02 -2.09 4.95
N LEU A 176 -18.30 -1.96 6.07
CA LEU A 176 -17.09 -1.15 6.17
C LEU A 176 -15.94 -1.76 5.35
N ASP A 177 -15.39 -1.01 4.38
CA ASP A 177 -14.02 -1.29 3.87
C ASP A 177 -13.00 -0.86 4.95
N PHE A 178 -12.87 -1.73 5.95
CA PHE A 178 -12.00 -1.47 7.11
C PHE A 178 -10.54 -1.37 6.69
N GLY A 179 -10.14 -2.05 5.62
CA GLY A 179 -8.80 -1.94 5.06
C GLY A 179 -8.50 -0.51 4.58
N THR A 180 -9.43 0.12 3.84
CA THR A 180 -9.30 1.52 3.41
C THR A 180 -9.36 2.49 4.58
N TRP A 181 -10.28 2.31 5.54
CA TRP A 181 -10.38 3.18 6.71
C TRP A 181 -9.14 3.16 7.60
N LEU A 182 -8.50 2.01 7.81
CA LEU A 182 -7.22 1.90 8.55
C LEU A 182 -6.07 2.64 7.84
N GLN A 183 -6.13 2.81 6.52
CA GLN A 183 -5.17 3.60 5.75
C GLN A 183 -5.45 5.10 5.91
N TYR A 184 -6.72 5.51 5.88
CA TYR A 184 -7.12 6.90 6.18
C TYR A 184 -6.67 7.32 7.59
N TYR A 185 -6.86 6.45 8.59
CA TYR A 185 -6.37 6.64 9.95
C TYR A 185 -4.86 6.89 10.00
N ALA A 186 -4.05 5.97 9.48
CA ALA A 186 -2.58 6.08 9.56
C ALA A 186 -2.03 7.28 8.77
N PHE A 187 -2.68 7.69 7.67
CA PHE A 187 -2.34 8.91 6.95
C PHE A 187 -2.65 10.18 7.77
N ASP A 188 -3.81 10.25 8.42
CA ASP A 188 -4.18 11.41 9.24
C ASP A 188 -3.35 11.49 10.53
N VAL A 189 -3.05 10.35 11.19
CA VAL A 189 -2.17 10.33 12.38
C VAL A 189 -0.79 10.85 12.02
N ILE A 190 -0.11 10.30 11.00
CA ILE A 190 1.24 10.78 10.67
C ILE A 190 1.23 12.24 10.19
N GLY A 191 0.16 12.67 9.52
CA GLY A 191 -0.12 14.07 9.18
C GLY A 191 -0.18 14.98 10.40
N GLU A 192 -0.99 14.61 11.40
CA GLU A 192 -1.16 15.38 12.63
C GLU A 192 0.14 15.40 13.45
N LEU A 193 0.86 14.28 13.54
CA LEU A 193 2.20 14.19 14.14
C LEU A 193 3.26 15.06 13.44
N THR A 194 3.12 15.28 12.13
CA THR A 194 4.14 15.97 11.33
C THR A 194 3.88 17.47 11.15
N TYR A 195 2.61 17.88 11.10
CA TYR A 195 2.19 19.24 10.77
C TYR A 195 1.17 19.86 11.74
N SER A 196 0.92 19.23 12.90
CA SER A 196 -0.15 19.59 13.86
C SER A 196 -1.55 19.67 13.21
N LYS A 197 -1.77 18.97 12.09
CA LYS A 197 -3.02 18.98 11.33
C LYS A 197 -3.18 17.69 10.50
N ARG A 198 -4.33 17.03 10.65
CA ARG A 198 -4.81 15.97 9.76
C ARG A 198 -4.95 16.47 8.31
N LEU A 199 -4.86 15.56 7.34
CA LEU A 199 -5.10 15.85 5.92
C LEU A 199 -6.61 15.76 5.58
N GLY A 200 -7.40 15.05 6.40
CA GLY A 200 -8.86 14.96 6.30
C GLY A 200 -9.37 13.68 5.62
N PHE A 201 -8.54 12.63 5.55
CA PHE A 201 -8.94 11.34 5.00
C PHE A 201 -10.08 10.70 5.80
N VAL A 202 -9.96 10.74 7.13
CA VAL A 202 -10.94 10.25 8.10
C VAL A 202 -12.19 11.15 8.09
N ASP A 203 -12.00 12.47 8.21
CA ASP A 203 -13.09 13.45 8.22
C ASP A 203 -14.02 13.35 7.00
N HIS A 204 -13.45 13.09 5.82
CA HIS A 204 -14.20 12.94 4.58
C HIS A 204 -14.57 11.48 4.25
N GLY A 205 -13.78 10.50 4.69
CA GLY A 205 -13.91 9.09 4.27
C GLY A 205 -13.51 8.87 2.81
N LYS A 206 -12.42 9.52 2.34
CA LYS A 206 -11.92 9.41 0.96
C LYS A 206 -10.42 9.71 0.86
N ASP A 207 -9.78 9.32 -0.25
CA ASP A 207 -8.44 9.81 -0.64
C ASP A 207 -8.50 11.33 -0.91
N VAL A 208 -7.79 12.12 -0.10
CA VAL A 208 -7.69 13.59 -0.23
C VAL A 208 -6.55 13.93 -1.21
N ASP A 209 -6.83 14.83 -2.15
CA ASP A 209 -5.90 15.30 -3.20
C ASP A 209 -5.19 14.18 -4.00
N ASN A 210 -5.77 12.98 -4.04
CA ASN A 210 -5.19 11.78 -4.66
C ASN A 210 -3.78 11.47 -4.10
N ILE A 211 -3.57 11.67 -2.80
CA ILE A 211 -2.30 11.42 -2.11
C ILE A 211 -2.02 9.93 -2.00
N ILE A 212 -3.04 9.11 -1.66
CA ILE A 212 -2.89 7.66 -1.54
C ILE A 212 -2.65 7.06 -2.93
N GLY A 213 -3.48 7.41 -3.91
CA GLY A 213 -3.29 6.98 -5.31
C GLY A 213 -1.93 7.39 -5.89
N ASN A 214 -1.35 8.52 -5.47
CA ASN A 214 0.00 8.92 -5.89
C ASN A 214 1.11 8.11 -5.20
N LEU A 215 0.96 7.74 -3.92
CA LEU A 215 1.89 6.83 -3.24
C LEU A 215 1.82 5.42 -3.82
N GLU A 216 0.61 4.87 -4.03
CA GLU A 216 0.43 3.58 -4.69
C GLU A 216 1.14 3.56 -6.04
N TRP A 217 0.90 4.56 -6.91
CA TRP A 217 1.59 4.68 -8.19
C TRP A 217 3.12 4.72 -8.06
N LEU A 218 3.65 5.46 -7.07
CA LEU A 218 5.10 5.56 -6.84
C LEU A 218 5.70 4.21 -6.39
N LEU A 219 5.02 3.45 -5.54
CA LEU A 219 5.45 2.11 -5.11
C LEU A 219 5.31 1.08 -6.24
N ASN A 220 4.22 1.14 -7.01
CA ASN A 220 3.97 0.33 -8.22
C ASN A 220 5.04 0.53 -9.29
N TYR A 221 5.60 1.74 -9.40
CA TYR A 221 6.77 2.01 -10.22
C TYR A 221 8.05 1.50 -9.56
N ALA A 222 8.33 1.91 -8.32
CA ALA A 222 9.65 1.80 -7.73
C ALA A 222 10.00 0.38 -7.24
N ALA A 223 9.04 -0.47 -6.90
CA ALA A 223 9.29 -1.85 -6.53
C ALA A 223 9.89 -2.67 -7.69
N PRO A 224 9.24 -2.78 -8.88
CA PRO A 224 9.82 -3.49 -10.03
C PRO A 224 10.97 -2.71 -10.66
N VAL A 225 10.87 -1.38 -10.86
CA VAL A 225 11.98 -0.60 -11.46
C VAL A 225 13.23 -0.59 -10.57
N GLY A 226 13.07 -0.72 -9.24
CA GLY A 226 14.17 -0.93 -8.31
C GLY A 226 14.96 -2.23 -8.55
N GLN A 227 14.37 -3.24 -9.21
CA GLN A 227 15.07 -4.46 -9.61
C GLN A 227 15.97 -4.25 -10.84
N LEU A 228 15.71 -3.21 -11.63
CA LEU A 228 16.50 -2.78 -12.80
C LEU A 228 16.73 -1.26 -12.76
N PRO A 229 17.52 -0.71 -11.81
CA PRO A 229 17.63 0.75 -11.60
C PRO A 229 18.06 1.56 -12.83
N SER A 230 18.73 0.94 -13.81
CA SER A 230 19.05 1.56 -15.09
C SER A 230 17.82 2.04 -15.88
N LEU A 231 16.65 1.38 -15.72
CA LEU A 231 15.39 1.80 -16.35
C LEU A 231 14.89 3.15 -15.80
N ASP A 232 15.17 3.47 -14.54
CA ASP A 232 14.75 4.74 -13.92
C ASP A 232 15.40 5.97 -14.60
N ASN A 233 16.63 5.79 -15.12
CA ASN A 233 17.34 6.79 -15.91
C ASN A 233 16.84 6.90 -17.37
N LEU A 234 15.95 6.00 -17.81
CA LEU A 234 15.22 6.10 -19.08
C LEU A 234 13.78 6.63 -18.87
N LEU A 235 13.20 6.37 -17.69
CA LEU A 235 11.82 6.66 -17.32
C LEU A 235 11.71 7.96 -16.49
N LEU A 236 11.39 7.91 -15.19
CA LEU A 236 11.06 9.10 -14.40
C LEU A 236 12.25 10.06 -14.19
N LYS A 237 13.48 9.53 -14.12
CA LYS A 237 14.69 10.33 -13.85
C LYS A 237 15.57 10.47 -15.10
N ASN A 238 14.96 10.35 -16.27
CA ASN A 238 15.54 10.64 -17.58
C ASN A 238 16.10 12.07 -17.63
N PRO A 239 17.38 12.28 -18.02
CA PRO A 239 18.00 13.60 -18.07
C PRO A 239 17.21 14.65 -18.88
N LEU A 240 16.59 14.25 -20.00
CA LEU A 240 15.78 15.15 -20.83
C LEU A 240 14.52 15.57 -20.09
N ARG A 241 13.82 14.63 -19.43
CA ARG A 241 12.65 14.92 -18.60
C ARG A 241 13.00 15.84 -17.43
N LEU A 242 14.11 15.58 -16.73
CA LEU A 242 14.58 16.42 -15.62
C LEU A 242 14.93 17.85 -16.09
N GLN A 243 15.46 18.00 -17.31
CA GLN A 243 15.73 19.31 -17.91
C GLN A 243 14.43 20.03 -18.32
N LEU A 244 13.45 19.32 -18.88
CA LEU A 244 12.11 19.86 -19.15
C LEU A 244 11.37 20.28 -17.87
N THR A 245 11.57 19.57 -16.74
CA THR A 245 11.06 20.01 -15.42
C THR A 245 11.74 21.31 -14.97
N LYS A 246 13.07 21.44 -15.11
CA LYS A 246 13.80 22.68 -14.77
C LYS A 246 13.35 23.89 -15.58
N TRP A 247 13.00 23.69 -16.85
CA TRP A 247 12.47 24.73 -17.73
C TRP A 247 10.96 24.97 -17.56
N GLY A 248 10.30 24.31 -16.61
CA GLY A 248 8.88 24.53 -16.29
C GLY A 248 7.87 23.80 -17.20
N PHE A 249 8.32 23.13 -18.27
CA PHE A 249 7.45 22.39 -19.19
C PHE A 249 6.76 21.17 -18.58
N THR A 250 7.21 20.69 -17.41
CA THR A 250 6.59 19.55 -16.70
C THR A 250 6.56 19.80 -15.19
N ASN A 251 5.41 19.56 -14.55
CA ASN A 251 5.29 19.59 -13.09
C ASN A 251 5.62 18.21 -12.51
N SER A 252 6.65 18.13 -11.66
CA SER A 252 7.05 16.91 -10.95
C SER A 252 6.71 16.95 -9.44
N SER A 253 5.83 17.85 -9.01
CA SER A 253 5.40 17.97 -7.60
C SER A 253 4.33 16.91 -7.27
N SER A 254 4.62 15.98 -6.37
CA SER A 254 3.59 15.09 -5.81
C SER A 254 2.59 15.87 -4.94
N PRO A 255 1.29 15.47 -4.85
CA PRO A 255 0.29 16.21 -4.07
C PRO A 255 0.70 16.42 -2.61
N VAL A 256 1.24 15.39 -1.97
CA VAL A 256 1.74 15.48 -0.60
C VAL A 256 2.92 16.47 -0.44
N ALA A 257 3.75 16.67 -1.47
CA ALA A 257 4.83 17.66 -1.47
C ALA A 257 4.35 19.09 -1.79
N ILE A 258 3.09 19.25 -2.24
CA ILE A 258 2.38 20.53 -2.28
C ILE A 258 1.81 20.81 -0.89
N PHE A 259 1.08 19.85 -0.29
CA PHE A 259 0.56 19.96 1.08
C PHE A 259 1.67 20.29 2.11
N ALA A 260 2.75 19.49 2.12
CA ALA A 260 3.90 19.68 3.00
C ALA A 260 4.54 21.06 2.85
N ARG A 261 4.65 21.56 1.61
CA ARG A 261 5.18 22.89 1.31
C ARG A 261 4.25 23.99 1.82
N ASN A 262 2.94 23.85 1.65
CA ASN A 262 1.96 24.83 2.12
C ASN A 262 1.97 24.91 3.66
N ARG A 263 2.04 23.77 4.36
CA ARG A 263 2.23 23.74 5.83
C ARG A 263 3.57 24.32 6.28
N MET A 264 4.66 24.06 5.55
CA MET A 264 5.97 24.64 5.85
C MET A 264 6.00 26.16 5.65
N LEU A 265 5.45 26.67 4.54
CA LEU A 265 5.37 28.11 4.27
C LEU A 265 4.54 28.82 5.35
N ALA A 266 3.40 28.27 5.73
CA ALA A 266 2.55 28.82 6.80
C ALA A 266 3.25 28.96 8.16
N ARG A 267 4.33 28.20 8.40
CA ARG A 267 5.08 28.17 9.67
C ARG A 267 6.41 28.94 9.61
N VAL A 268 6.87 29.31 8.41
CA VAL A 268 8.13 30.05 8.17
C VAL A 268 7.87 31.49 7.73
N ASP A 269 6.78 31.74 7.02
CA ASP A 269 6.50 33.00 6.31
C ASP A 269 4.98 33.22 6.18
N PRO A 270 4.28 33.49 7.31
CA PRO A 270 2.82 33.57 7.33
C PRO A 270 2.26 34.73 6.48
N GLU A 271 3.02 35.82 6.31
CA GLU A 271 2.62 36.98 5.50
C GLU A 271 2.52 36.67 3.99
N LYS A 272 3.21 35.63 3.49
CA LYS A 272 3.10 35.20 2.09
C LYS A 272 1.85 34.37 1.77
N LEU A 273 0.97 34.12 2.74
CA LEU A 273 -0.22 33.27 2.59
C LEU A 273 -1.53 34.04 2.80
N ASN A 274 -1.61 35.20 2.15
CA ASN A 274 -2.61 36.27 2.27
C ASN A 274 -4.10 35.94 1.98
N ASP A 275 -4.48 34.65 1.94
CA ASP A 275 -5.87 34.19 1.72
C ASP A 275 -6.20 32.85 2.43
N MET A 276 -5.21 32.13 2.99
CA MET A 276 -5.46 30.81 3.59
C MET A 276 -5.49 30.87 5.12
N LYS A 277 -6.70 30.72 5.68
CA LYS A 277 -6.91 30.55 7.13
C LYS A 277 -6.28 29.24 7.60
N PHE A 278 -5.07 29.34 8.15
CA PHE A 278 -4.47 28.28 8.94
C PHE A 278 -4.90 28.40 10.41
N ASP A 279 -5.13 27.25 11.04
CA ASP A 279 -5.44 27.18 12.46
C ASP A 279 -4.26 27.69 13.29
N GLN A 280 -4.55 28.37 14.40
CA GLN A 280 -3.51 28.93 15.28
C GLN A 280 -2.63 27.81 15.85
N ASP A 281 -1.34 28.11 16.01
CA ASP A 281 -0.38 27.14 16.53
C ASP A 281 -0.68 26.81 18.00
N ASN A 282 -1.20 25.62 18.25
CA ASN A 282 -1.71 25.18 19.55
C ASN A 282 -0.61 24.83 20.57
N GLY A 283 0.61 25.32 20.37
CA GLY A 283 1.80 25.07 21.20
C GLY A 283 2.34 23.63 21.15
N ARG A 284 1.72 22.71 20.41
CA ARG A 284 2.16 21.31 20.33
C ARG A 284 3.33 21.16 19.34
N ARG A 285 4.36 20.44 19.76
CA ARG A 285 5.67 20.41 19.10
C ARG A 285 5.83 19.23 18.15
N ASP A 286 5.25 19.35 16.97
CA ASP A 286 5.27 18.39 15.85
C ASP A 286 6.68 18.13 15.25
N PHE A 287 6.77 17.21 14.27
CA PHE A 287 8.03 16.97 13.55
C PHE A 287 8.52 18.18 12.76
N LEU A 288 7.63 18.93 12.07
CA LEU A 288 8.02 20.11 11.29
C LEU A 288 8.75 21.14 12.16
N SER A 289 8.21 21.44 13.34
CA SER A 289 8.85 22.33 14.33
C SER A 289 10.24 21.85 14.70
N ARG A 290 10.41 20.55 15.01
CA ARG A 290 11.70 19.95 15.39
C ARG A 290 12.70 19.94 14.23
N PHE A 291 12.24 19.84 12.98
CA PHE A 291 13.11 19.92 11.81
C PHE A 291 13.48 21.38 11.46
N LEU A 292 12.61 22.35 11.73
CA LEU A 292 12.92 23.79 11.67
C LEU A 292 13.92 24.20 12.78
N GLU A 293 13.79 23.68 13.99
CA GLU A 293 14.83 23.84 15.04
C GLU A 293 16.18 23.24 14.62
N ALA A 294 16.17 22.11 13.90
CA ALA A 294 17.39 21.50 13.38
C ALA A 294 17.98 22.32 12.22
N ASN A 295 17.15 22.95 11.39
CA ASN A 295 17.56 23.94 10.41
C ASN A 295 18.22 25.17 11.06
N GLN A 296 17.63 25.70 12.13
CA GLN A 296 18.19 26.86 12.85
C GLN A 296 19.57 26.57 13.48
N LYS A 297 19.83 25.31 13.86
CA LYS A 297 21.11 24.88 14.47
C LYS A 297 22.22 24.61 13.44
N ASP A 298 21.86 24.24 12.21
CA ASP A 298 22.78 23.94 11.11
C ASP A 298 22.09 24.25 9.77
N PRO A 299 22.00 25.52 9.35
CA PRO A 299 21.19 25.91 8.19
C PRO A 299 21.78 25.44 6.85
N GLU A 300 23.09 25.20 6.78
CA GLU A 300 23.76 24.69 5.58
C GLU A 300 23.45 23.21 5.37
N PHE A 301 23.56 22.39 6.42
CA PHE A 301 23.26 20.96 6.33
C PHE A 301 21.77 20.65 6.46
N MET A 302 21.01 21.31 7.33
CA MET A 302 19.57 21.09 7.51
C MET A 302 18.70 22.12 6.75
N ASN A 303 19.11 22.53 5.55
CA ASN A 303 18.37 23.50 4.73
C ASN A 303 16.91 23.13 4.41
N ASN A 304 16.13 24.11 3.95
CA ASN A 304 14.69 23.99 3.69
C ASN A 304 14.30 22.86 2.72
N ASP A 305 15.12 22.58 1.71
CA ASP A 305 14.95 21.47 0.75
C ASP A 305 14.94 20.11 1.50
N ARG A 306 15.77 19.97 2.54
CA ARG A 306 15.89 18.77 3.39
C ARG A 306 14.80 18.70 4.47
N VAL A 307 14.38 19.82 5.06
CA VAL A 307 13.21 19.88 5.96
C VAL A 307 11.94 19.42 5.22
N LEU A 308 11.71 19.93 4.01
CA LEU A 308 10.62 19.48 3.15
C LEU A 308 10.73 18.00 2.81
N ALA A 309 11.91 17.53 2.39
CA ALA A 309 12.13 16.12 2.06
C ALA A 309 11.91 15.16 3.24
N LEU A 310 12.23 15.59 4.47
CA LEU A 310 11.99 14.81 5.70
C LEU A 310 10.49 14.73 6.04
N THR A 311 9.75 15.84 6.01
CA THR A 311 8.30 15.80 6.31
C THR A 311 7.52 15.01 5.25
N VAL A 312 7.88 15.14 3.97
CA VAL A 312 7.32 14.29 2.88
C VAL A 312 7.69 12.81 3.07
N ALA A 313 8.91 12.50 3.53
CA ALA A 313 9.30 11.13 3.83
C ALA A 313 8.52 10.54 5.02
N ASN A 314 8.15 11.34 6.02
CA ASN A 314 7.28 10.89 7.12
C ASN A 314 5.92 10.44 6.59
N MET A 315 5.29 11.23 5.70
CA MET A 315 4.00 10.86 5.11
C MET A 315 4.07 9.49 4.43
N PHE A 316 5.04 9.30 3.53
CA PHE A 316 5.16 8.05 2.78
C PHE A 316 5.57 6.83 3.63
N ALA A 317 6.46 7.01 4.61
CA ALA A 317 6.98 5.90 5.39
C ALA A 317 6.09 5.52 6.58
N GLY A 318 5.43 6.50 7.21
CA GLY A 318 4.66 6.32 8.44
C GLY A 318 3.23 5.84 8.21
N SER A 319 2.54 6.28 7.15
CA SER A 319 1.14 5.89 6.95
C SER A 319 0.99 4.46 6.45
N ASP A 320 1.55 4.15 5.28
CA ASP A 320 1.21 2.93 4.55
C ASP A 320 1.74 1.67 5.25
N THR A 321 2.94 1.74 5.85
CA THR A 321 3.52 0.62 6.59
C THR A 321 2.78 0.32 7.90
N THR A 322 2.31 1.34 8.61
CA THR A 322 1.47 1.17 9.80
C THR A 322 0.07 0.68 9.40
N ALA A 323 -0.52 1.20 8.31
CA ALA A 323 -1.81 0.74 7.78
C ALA A 323 -1.79 -0.74 7.35
N ILE A 324 -0.74 -1.19 6.66
CA ILE A 324 -0.52 -2.60 6.33
C ILE A 324 -0.45 -3.46 7.60
N THR A 325 0.23 -2.97 8.63
CA THR A 325 0.35 -3.71 9.90
C THR A 325 -0.97 -3.75 10.67
N PHE A 326 -1.75 -2.66 10.70
CA PHE A 326 -3.12 -2.66 11.24
C PHE A 326 -4.01 -3.67 10.52
N ARG A 327 -4.02 -3.64 9.18
CA ARG A 327 -4.74 -4.61 8.34
C ARG A 327 -4.37 -6.05 8.73
N ALA A 328 -3.09 -6.33 8.94
CA ALA A 328 -2.63 -7.65 9.38
C ALA A 328 -3.10 -8.01 10.80
N ILE A 329 -2.97 -7.11 11.78
CA ILE A 329 -3.44 -7.35 13.17
C ILE A 329 -4.93 -7.72 13.17
N PHE A 330 -5.79 -6.86 12.60
CA PHE A 330 -7.23 -7.11 12.63
C PHE A 330 -7.64 -8.31 11.76
N TYR A 331 -7.01 -8.52 10.60
CA TYR A 331 -7.29 -9.69 9.76
C TYR A 331 -7.01 -11.00 10.51
N TYR A 332 -5.85 -11.12 11.17
CA TYR A 332 -5.50 -12.33 11.90
C TYR A 332 -6.33 -12.52 13.17
N LEU A 333 -6.69 -11.45 13.88
CA LEU A 333 -7.61 -11.54 15.03
C LEU A 333 -9.01 -12.01 14.60
N MET A 334 -9.61 -11.40 13.57
CA MET A 334 -10.93 -11.83 13.05
C MET A 334 -10.90 -13.24 12.45
N LYS A 335 -9.75 -13.72 11.94
CA LYS A 335 -9.58 -15.12 11.51
C LYS A 335 -9.26 -16.10 12.64
N ASN A 336 -8.94 -15.63 13.85
CA ASN A 336 -8.70 -16.46 15.02
C ASN A 336 -9.49 -15.91 16.22
N PRO A 337 -10.84 -16.06 16.26
CA PRO A 337 -11.68 -15.49 17.32
C PRO A 337 -11.29 -15.89 18.75
N ALA A 338 -10.59 -17.02 18.94
CA ALA A 338 -10.02 -17.41 20.22
C ALA A 338 -8.89 -16.46 20.69
N ASP A 339 -7.99 -16.03 19.79
CA ASP A 339 -6.97 -15.03 20.10
C ASP A 339 -7.63 -13.66 20.33
N MET A 340 -8.64 -13.30 19.52
CA MET A 340 -9.37 -12.04 19.70
C MET A 340 -10.09 -12.00 21.05
N LYS A 341 -10.74 -13.10 21.45
CA LYS A 341 -11.32 -13.23 22.79
C LYS A 341 -10.24 -13.14 23.88
N THR A 342 -9.10 -13.80 23.73
CA THR A 342 -8.01 -13.73 24.73
C THR A 342 -7.48 -12.30 24.91
N LEU A 343 -7.38 -11.52 23.83
CA LEU A 343 -7.05 -10.10 23.90
C LEU A 343 -8.15 -9.26 24.56
N MET A 344 -9.42 -9.53 24.27
CA MET A 344 -10.56 -8.86 24.91
C MET A 344 -10.68 -9.21 26.41
N ASP A 345 -10.37 -10.45 26.79
CA ASP A 345 -10.31 -10.90 28.18
C ASP A 345 -9.20 -10.16 28.95
N GLU A 346 -7.99 -10.04 28.39
CA GLU A 346 -6.88 -9.25 28.95
C GLU A 346 -7.31 -7.78 29.19
N LEU A 347 -7.90 -7.14 28.18
CA LEU A 347 -8.38 -5.75 28.31
C LEU A 347 -9.51 -5.60 29.34
N ALA A 348 -10.41 -6.59 29.44
CA ALA A 348 -11.49 -6.58 30.42
C ALA A 348 -10.99 -6.85 31.86
N GLU A 349 -9.84 -7.50 32.05
CA GLU A 349 -9.21 -7.65 33.37
C GLU A 349 -8.49 -6.36 33.82
N GLU A 350 -7.78 -5.69 32.91
CA GLU A 350 -7.19 -4.36 33.15
C GLU A 350 -8.24 -3.32 33.54
N GLU A 351 -9.38 -3.32 32.82
CA GLU A 351 -10.51 -2.43 33.08
C GLU A 351 -11.18 -2.69 34.44
N LYS A 352 -11.44 -3.95 34.78
CA LYS A 352 -11.95 -4.34 36.13
C LYS A 352 -10.97 -4.00 37.25
N ALA A 353 -9.67 -4.01 36.96
CA ALA A 353 -8.63 -3.62 37.92
C ALA A 353 -8.46 -2.08 38.05
N GLY A 354 -9.24 -1.28 37.33
CA GLY A 354 -9.15 0.18 37.34
C GLY A 354 -7.85 0.71 36.74
N ARG A 355 -7.16 -0.07 35.90
CA ARG A 355 -5.88 0.31 35.30
C ARG A 355 -6.01 1.19 34.05
N PHE A 356 -7.25 1.38 33.55
CA PHE A 356 -7.57 2.36 32.50
C PHE A 356 -8.21 3.61 33.12
N SER A 357 -7.54 4.76 33.03
CA SER A 357 -7.87 5.97 33.78
C SER A 357 -8.75 6.99 33.04
N ARG A 358 -9.30 6.64 31.87
CA ARG A 358 -9.94 7.60 30.95
C ARG A 358 -11.41 7.27 30.67
N GLU A 359 -12.28 8.24 30.90
CA GLU A 359 -13.71 8.16 30.62
C GLU A 359 -14.05 8.24 29.11
N ASP A 360 -13.14 8.75 28.27
CA ASP A 360 -13.35 8.88 26.82
C ASP A 360 -13.15 7.56 26.04
N GLY A 361 -12.85 6.46 26.74
CA GLY A 361 -12.62 5.14 26.16
C GLY A 361 -11.27 4.98 25.45
N LEU A 362 -10.50 6.05 25.27
CA LEU A 362 -9.13 5.99 24.77
C LEU A 362 -8.19 5.44 25.86
N LEU A 363 -7.01 5.02 25.44
CA LEU A 363 -6.01 4.36 26.30
C LEU A 363 -4.68 5.07 26.16
N SER A 364 -3.96 5.29 27.26
CA SER A 364 -2.62 5.88 27.24
C SER A 364 -1.54 4.85 26.94
N TRP A 365 -0.45 5.28 26.31
CA TRP A 365 0.72 4.45 26.00
C TRP A 365 1.27 3.72 27.24
N SER A 366 1.20 4.36 28.41
CA SER A 366 1.60 3.79 29.71
C SER A 366 0.77 2.58 30.14
N GLU A 367 -0.51 2.52 29.79
CA GLU A 367 -1.44 1.47 30.21
C GLU A 367 -1.38 0.24 29.28
N VAL A 368 -1.10 0.45 27.98
CA VAL A 368 -1.21 -0.59 26.95
C VAL A 368 0.11 -1.24 26.51
N ARG A 369 1.24 -0.52 26.58
CA ARG A 369 2.50 -0.96 25.94
C ARG A 369 3.12 -2.20 26.57
N ASP A 370 2.81 -2.46 27.83
CA ASP A 370 3.41 -3.52 28.66
C ASP A 370 2.46 -4.74 28.82
N LEU A 371 1.25 -4.69 28.23
CA LEU A 371 0.26 -5.77 28.26
C LEU A 371 0.77 -7.03 27.53
N PRO A 372 0.80 -8.22 28.16
CA PRO A 372 1.43 -9.43 27.59
C PRO A 372 0.88 -9.93 26.26
N PHE A 373 -0.43 -10.05 26.10
CA PHE A 373 -1.08 -10.63 24.93
C PHE A 373 -1.22 -9.62 23.79
N LEU A 374 -1.52 -8.35 24.09
CA LEU A 374 -1.41 -7.26 23.11
C LEU A 374 0.03 -7.17 22.54
N ASN A 375 1.06 -7.31 23.38
CA ASN A 375 2.46 -7.42 22.92
C ASN A 375 2.65 -8.59 21.95
N ALA A 376 2.08 -9.75 22.29
CA ALA A 376 2.19 -10.97 21.50
C ALA A 376 1.50 -10.82 20.12
N VAL A 377 0.29 -10.23 20.09
CA VAL A 377 -0.48 -9.95 18.87
C VAL A 377 0.25 -8.97 17.96
N VAL A 378 0.77 -7.86 18.48
CA VAL A 378 1.52 -6.87 17.68
C VAL A 378 2.81 -7.47 17.12
N LYS A 379 3.56 -8.24 17.93
CA LYS A 379 4.80 -8.92 17.49
C LYS A 379 4.50 -9.99 16.45
N GLU A 380 3.46 -10.79 16.62
CA GLU A 380 3.08 -11.84 15.67
C GLU A 380 2.56 -11.28 14.34
N ALA A 381 1.85 -10.15 14.34
CA ALA A 381 1.44 -9.49 13.09
C ALA A 381 2.65 -8.96 12.31
N LEU A 382 3.55 -8.26 12.99
CA LEU A 382 4.82 -7.79 12.42
C LEU A 382 5.71 -8.95 11.94
N ARG A 383 5.55 -10.15 12.50
CA ARG A 383 6.28 -11.37 12.10
C ARG A 383 5.65 -12.01 10.87
N CYS A 384 4.35 -12.31 10.92
CA CYS A 384 3.60 -13.00 9.87
C CYS A 384 3.43 -12.16 8.60
N HIS A 385 3.34 -10.84 8.73
CA HIS A 385 3.11 -9.89 7.64
C HIS A 385 3.97 -8.61 7.81
N PRO A 386 5.29 -8.68 7.58
CA PRO A 386 6.15 -7.49 7.60
C PRO A 386 5.88 -6.62 6.37
N ALA A 387 5.50 -5.36 6.57
CA ALA A 387 5.09 -4.44 5.49
C ALA A 387 6.17 -4.20 4.41
N ALA A 388 7.45 -4.36 4.74
CA ALA A 388 8.54 -4.36 3.76
C ALA A 388 8.70 -5.75 3.11
N GLY A 389 8.06 -5.96 1.95
CA GLY A 389 8.04 -7.26 1.24
C GLY A 389 9.31 -7.67 0.49
N LEU A 390 10.27 -6.77 0.31
CA LEU A 390 11.49 -6.97 -0.49
C LEU A 390 12.75 -7.04 0.37
N MET A 391 13.80 -7.66 -0.17
CA MET A 391 15.12 -7.73 0.49
C MET A 391 15.70 -6.33 0.76
N LEU A 392 16.26 -6.10 1.95
CA LEU A 392 16.91 -4.83 2.27
C LEU A 392 18.34 -4.78 1.69
N GLU A 393 18.43 -4.57 0.38
CA GLU A 393 19.66 -4.66 -0.42
C GLU A 393 20.87 -3.88 0.14
N ARG A 394 22.04 -4.50 0.09
CA ARG A 394 23.34 -3.91 0.40
C ARG A 394 24.41 -4.38 -0.58
N ILE A 395 25.44 -3.58 -0.79
CA ILE A 395 26.61 -3.95 -1.59
C ILE A 395 27.67 -4.56 -0.65
N VAL A 396 28.21 -5.73 -1.02
CA VAL A 396 29.28 -6.40 -0.28
C VAL A 396 30.59 -5.59 -0.41
N PRO A 397 31.30 -5.28 0.69
CA PRO A 397 32.58 -4.55 0.63
C PRO A 397 33.69 -5.38 -0.05
N PRO A 398 34.82 -4.79 -0.49
CA PRO A 398 35.86 -5.49 -1.26
C PRO A 398 36.45 -6.77 -0.64
N ARG A 399 36.33 -6.95 0.68
CA ARG A 399 36.72 -8.16 1.42
C ARG A 399 35.81 -9.38 1.20
N GLY A 400 34.70 -9.23 0.49
CA GLY A 400 33.67 -10.26 0.34
C GLY A 400 32.85 -10.52 1.61
N LEU A 401 32.03 -11.56 1.58
CA LEU A 401 31.19 -12.06 2.66
C LEU A 401 31.27 -13.60 2.71
N GLN A 402 31.61 -14.15 3.88
CA GLN A 402 31.41 -15.58 4.18
C GLN A 402 30.02 -15.75 4.82
N VAL A 403 29.16 -16.59 4.26
CA VAL A 403 27.82 -16.85 4.81
C VAL A 403 27.33 -18.26 4.45
N ALA A 404 26.83 -19.00 5.44
CA ALA A 404 26.26 -20.36 5.28
C ALA A 404 27.10 -21.31 4.39
N GLY A 405 28.44 -21.26 4.51
CA GLY A 405 29.39 -22.08 3.74
C GLY A 405 29.85 -21.49 2.41
N HIS A 406 29.21 -20.44 1.89
CA HIS A 406 29.56 -19.80 0.62
C HIS A 406 30.43 -18.54 0.79
N HIS A 407 31.28 -18.28 -0.21
CA HIS A 407 31.92 -16.98 -0.41
C HIS A 407 31.12 -16.14 -1.42
N ILE A 408 30.82 -14.90 -1.05
CA ILE A 408 30.17 -13.91 -1.91
C ILE A 408 31.18 -12.77 -2.17
N PRO A 409 31.60 -12.52 -3.44
CA PRO A 409 32.58 -11.49 -3.76
C PRO A 409 32.16 -10.05 -3.40
N GLY A 410 33.15 -9.17 -3.28
CA GLY A 410 32.93 -7.73 -3.15
C GLY A 410 32.24 -7.15 -4.39
N GLY A 411 31.33 -6.19 -4.19
CA GLY A 411 30.51 -5.60 -5.26
C GLY A 411 29.20 -6.34 -5.56
N THR A 412 28.98 -7.54 -5.01
CA THR A 412 27.68 -8.23 -5.09
C THR A 412 26.60 -7.54 -4.26
N ILE A 413 25.37 -7.54 -4.75
CA ILE A 413 24.19 -7.11 -3.98
C ILE A 413 23.71 -8.28 -3.13
N VAL A 414 23.66 -8.09 -1.82
CA VAL A 414 23.15 -9.05 -0.83
C VAL A 414 22.01 -8.46 -0.02
N GLY A 415 21.14 -9.30 0.54
CA GLY A 415 20.14 -8.81 1.50
C GLY A 415 19.26 -9.90 2.08
N VAL A 416 18.67 -9.59 3.23
CA VAL A 416 17.69 -10.44 3.91
C VAL A 416 16.27 -9.95 3.60
N ASN A 417 15.36 -10.87 3.31
CA ASN A 417 13.93 -10.61 3.20
C ASN A 417 13.24 -11.03 4.52
N ALA A 418 12.50 -10.10 5.14
CA ALA A 418 11.75 -10.34 6.37
C ALA A 418 10.73 -11.49 6.22
N TRP A 419 10.06 -11.60 5.07
CA TRP A 419 9.07 -12.66 4.81
C TRP A 419 9.65 -14.07 4.86
N VAL A 420 10.94 -14.22 4.54
CA VAL A 420 11.64 -15.51 4.58
C VAL A 420 12.22 -15.74 5.97
N LEU A 421 12.97 -14.76 6.52
CA LEU A 421 13.59 -14.85 7.84
C LEU A 421 12.57 -15.15 8.95
N HIS A 422 11.40 -14.53 8.90
CA HIS A 422 10.36 -14.71 9.91
C HIS A 422 9.70 -16.10 9.89
N ARG A 423 10.02 -16.93 8.88
CA ARG A 423 9.63 -18.34 8.76
C ARG A 423 10.75 -19.32 9.12
N ASP A 424 11.90 -18.81 9.60
CA ASP A 424 12.97 -19.65 10.14
C ASP A 424 12.46 -20.47 11.34
N LYS A 425 12.48 -21.80 11.19
CA LYS A 425 11.91 -22.76 12.15
C LYS A 425 12.83 -23.01 13.35
N ASP A 426 14.13 -22.68 13.23
CA ASP A 426 15.08 -22.73 14.34
C ASP A 426 14.83 -21.56 15.31
N ILE A 427 14.34 -20.41 14.81
CA ILE A 427 14.04 -19.21 15.60
C ILE A 427 12.58 -19.19 16.07
N PHE A 428 11.61 -19.28 15.16
CA PHE A 428 10.20 -19.02 15.48
C PHE A 428 9.40 -20.30 15.80
N GLY A 429 10.03 -21.47 15.70
CA GLY A 429 9.46 -22.78 15.97
C GLY A 429 8.97 -23.50 14.71
N HIS A 430 8.70 -24.81 14.83
CA HIS A 430 8.33 -25.68 13.70
C HIS A 430 7.11 -25.18 12.89
N ASP A 431 6.22 -24.42 13.54
CA ASP A 431 4.99 -23.86 13.00
C ASP A 431 5.11 -22.38 12.57
N ALA A 432 6.33 -21.87 12.32
CA ALA A 432 6.58 -20.47 11.97
C ALA A 432 5.72 -19.95 10.80
N ASP A 433 5.25 -20.80 9.90
CA ASP A 433 4.34 -20.40 8.81
C ASP A 433 2.94 -19.99 9.28
N ARG A 434 2.58 -20.27 10.54
CA ARG A 434 1.27 -20.00 11.16
C ARG A 434 1.32 -18.81 12.11
N TRP A 435 0.22 -18.06 12.12
CA TRP A 435 -0.12 -17.13 13.20
C TRP A 435 -0.34 -17.91 14.51
N ARG A 436 0.41 -17.56 15.56
CA ARG A 436 0.20 -18.01 16.95
C ARG A 436 0.78 -17.00 17.95
N PRO A 437 0.01 -16.00 18.43
CA PRO A 437 0.50 -15.00 19.37
C PRO A 437 1.11 -15.62 20.63
N SER A 438 0.51 -16.69 21.15
CA SER A 438 1.01 -17.37 22.36
C SER A 438 2.48 -17.82 22.28
N ARG A 439 3.08 -17.97 21.09
CA ARG A 439 4.53 -18.24 20.93
C ARG A 439 5.41 -17.19 21.62
N TRP A 440 4.94 -15.96 21.79
CA TRP A 440 5.66 -14.88 22.48
C TRP A 440 5.52 -14.92 24.02
N ILE A 441 4.78 -15.88 24.56
CA ILE A 441 4.46 -16.06 25.99
C ILE A 441 4.91 -17.44 26.49
N GLU A 442 4.66 -18.50 25.71
CA GLU A 442 4.94 -19.90 26.04
C GLU A 442 6.43 -20.25 26.13
N VAL A 443 7.30 -19.50 25.45
CA VAL A 443 8.73 -19.82 25.34
C VAL A 443 9.57 -19.24 26.47
N SER A 444 10.75 -19.83 26.71
CA SER A 444 11.71 -19.30 27.69
C SER A 444 12.16 -17.88 27.34
N THR A 445 12.54 -17.10 28.37
CA THR A 445 12.98 -15.71 28.22
C THR A 445 14.13 -15.55 27.23
N GLU A 446 15.03 -16.54 27.14
CA GLU A 446 16.15 -16.51 26.17
C GLU A 446 15.66 -16.79 24.74
N GLN A 447 14.75 -17.73 24.53
CA GLN A 447 14.18 -17.94 23.19
C GLN A 447 13.31 -16.75 22.75
N LYS A 448 12.59 -16.11 23.68
CA LYS A 448 11.88 -14.85 23.44
C LYS A 448 12.84 -13.74 22.98
N ARG A 449 13.92 -13.51 23.73
CA ARG A 449 15.01 -12.58 23.37
C ARG A 449 15.62 -12.91 21.99
N ARG A 450 15.84 -14.20 21.70
CA ARG A 450 16.35 -14.66 20.40
C ARG A 450 15.38 -14.35 19.25
N MET A 451 14.09 -14.60 19.41
CA MET A 451 13.08 -14.18 18.42
C MET A 451 13.04 -12.66 18.24
N GLU A 452 13.05 -11.89 19.34
CA GLU A 452 13.04 -10.42 19.30
C GLU A 452 14.29 -9.83 18.61
N ASN A 453 15.45 -10.45 18.78
CA ASN A 453 16.70 -10.08 18.09
C ASN A 453 16.67 -10.35 16.57
N TYR A 454 15.79 -11.23 16.09
CA TYR A 454 15.63 -11.58 14.67
C TYR A 454 14.32 -11.05 14.05
N MET A 455 13.58 -10.20 14.77
CA MET A 455 12.43 -9.45 14.21
C MET A 455 12.92 -8.33 13.28
N PHE A 456 12.83 -8.57 11.98
CA PHE A 456 13.41 -7.73 10.93
C PHE A 456 12.40 -6.81 10.22
N SER A 457 11.14 -6.76 10.70
CA SER A 457 10.07 -5.89 10.17
C SER A 457 10.44 -4.40 10.10
N PHE A 458 11.35 -3.96 10.97
CA PHE A 458 11.88 -2.59 11.03
C PHE A 458 13.33 -2.46 10.49
N GLY A 459 13.88 -3.52 9.89
CA GLY A 459 15.31 -3.63 9.56
C GLY A 459 16.21 -3.71 10.80
N ALA A 460 17.53 -3.57 10.60
CA ALA A 460 18.52 -3.69 11.68
C ALA A 460 19.67 -2.67 11.59
N GLY A 461 20.40 -2.53 12.71
CA GLY A 461 21.61 -1.72 12.87
C GLY A 461 21.46 -0.25 12.49
N SER A 462 22.49 0.33 11.84
CA SER A 462 22.57 1.78 11.59
C SER A 462 21.40 2.33 10.76
N ARG A 463 20.78 1.46 9.93
CA ARG A 463 19.68 1.79 9.02
C ARG A 463 18.30 1.32 9.52
N THR A 464 18.17 0.89 10.78
CA THR A 464 16.87 0.53 11.41
C THR A 464 15.86 1.65 11.25
N CYS A 465 14.58 1.32 11.00
CA CYS A 465 13.48 2.27 10.86
C CYS A 465 13.48 3.30 12.00
N ILE A 466 13.51 4.58 11.64
CA ILE A 466 13.51 5.68 12.61
C ILE A 466 12.12 5.86 13.25
N GLY A 467 11.06 5.58 12.50
CA GLY A 467 9.66 5.67 12.95
C GLY A 467 9.15 4.46 13.76
N LYS A 468 9.99 3.46 14.08
CA LYS A 468 9.56 2.24 14.82
C LYS A 468 8.72 2.58 16.06
N ASN A 469 9.19 3.53 16.86
CA ASN A 469 8.54 3.93 18.11
C ASN A 469 7.17 4.60 17.88
N ILE A 470 7.00 5.31 16.77
CA ILE A 470 5.74 5.97 16.36
C ILE A 470 4.74 4.91 15.92
N SER A 471 5.15 4.04 14.98
CA SER A 471 4.31 2.97 14.44
C SER A 471 3.82 2.02 15.55
N LEU A 472 4.66 1.76 16.58
CA LEU A 472 4.22 1.03 17.77
C LEU A 472 3.25 1.85 18.66
N LEU A 473 3.49 3.15 18.89
CA LEU A 473 2.55 4.02 19.62
C LEU A 473 1.14 3.98 18.99
N GLU A 474 1.07 4.04 17.67
CA GLU A 474 -0.18 3.89 16.91
C GLU A 474 -0.82 2.51 17.16
N MET A 475 -0.07 1.41 16.99
CA MET A 475 -0.59 0.04 17.14
C MET A 475 -1.14 -0.24 18.54
N TYR A 476 -0.34 0.00 19.59
CA TYR A 476 -0.73 -0.34 20.96
C TYR A 476 -1.88 0.52 21.48
N LYS A 477 -2.09 1.74 20.96
CA LYS A 477 -3.25 2.56 21.34
C LYS A 477 -4.51 2.19 20.55
N MET A 478 -4.41 2.13 19.22
CA MET A 478 -5.56 2.01 18.34
C MET A 478 -6.21 0.63 18.40
N VAL A 479 -5.43 -0.46 18.48
CA VAL A 479 -5.96 -1.83 18.52
C VAL A 479 -6.89 -2.06 19.72
N PRO A 480 -6.45 -1.86 20.99
CA PRO A 480 -7.33 -2.09 22.14
C PRO A 480 -8.43 -1.03 22.28
N ALA A 481 -8.21 0.23 21.87
CA ALA A 481 -9.26 1.25 21.91
C ALA A 481 -10.41 0.92 20.94
N LEU A 482 -10.10 0.36 19.78
CA LEU A 482 -11.12 -0.08 18.80
C LEU A 482 -11.84 -1.34 19.30
N LEU A 483 -11.12 -2.35 19.79
CA LEU A 483 -11.72 -3.60 20.32
C LEU A 483 -12.55 -3.41 21.59
N ARG A 484 -12.29 -2.36 22.39
CA ARG A 484 -13.17 -1.96 23.51
C ARG A 484 -14.43 -1.20 23.06
N ARG A 485 -14.49 -0.72 21.82
CA ARG A 485 -15.61 0.08 21.29
C ARG A 485 -16.52 -0.66 20.31
N TYR A 486 -15.98 -1.58 19.52
CA TYR A 486 -16.72 -2.30 18.47
C TYR A 486 -16.43 -3.79 18.49
N GLU A 487 -17.48 -4.58 18.29
CA GLU A 487 -17.37 -5.96 17.84
C GLU A 487 -16.96 -5.97 16.35
N LEU A 488 -16.05 -6.86 15.96
CA LEU A 488 -15.54 -6.97 14.59
C LEU A 488 -15.76 -8.38 14.05
N GLU A 489 -16.45 -8.48 12.92
CA GLU A 489 -16.62 -9.72 12.16
C GLU A 489 -16.42 -9.50 10.66
N PHE A 490 -16.17 -10.58 9.93
CA PHE A 490 -16.23 -10.55 8.46
C PHE A 490 -17.68 -10.76 8.01
N PRO A 491 -18.14 -10.10 6.92
CA PRO A 491 -19.45 -10.35 6.30
C PRO A 491 -19.73 -11.82 5.91
N SER A 492 -18.70 -12.65 5.83
CA SER A 492 -18.80 -14.11 5.66
C SER A 492 -17.58 -14.82 6.24
N ALA A 493 -17.72 -16.08 6.63
CA ALA A 493 -16.63 -16.86 7.24
C ALA A 493 -15.48 -17.16 6.26
N ASP A 494 -15.79 -17.26 4.96
CA ASP A 494 -14.86 -17.58 3.87
C ASP A 494 -14.05 -16.37 3.37
N ASN A 495 -14.43 -15.13 3.71
CA ASN A 495 -13.72 -13.90 3.28
C ASN A 495 -12.21 -13.96 3.55
N THR A 496 -11.38 -14.15 2.52
CA THR A 496 -9.91 -14.08 2.60
C THR A 496 -9.37 -12.77 2.05
N TRP A 497 -8.28 -12.26 2.62
CA TRP A 497 -7.59 -11.13 2.00
C TRP A 497 -6.89 -11.53 0.69
N HIS A 498 -6.93 -10.63 -0.31
CA HIS A 498 -6.17 -10.80 -1.55
C HIS A 498 -4.94 -9.91 -1.49
N LEU A 499 -3.80 -10.50 -1.11
CA LEU A 499 -2.53 -9.79 -1.03
C LEU A 499 -1.99 -9.44 -2.42
N ASN A 500 -1.55 -8.20 -2.58
CA ASN A 500 -1.01 -7.66 -3.83
C ASN A 500 0.12 -6.70 -3.51
N ASN A 501 1.37 -7.18 -3.54
CA ASN A 501 2.54 -6.35 -3.33
C ASN A 501 2.79 -5.53 -4.60
N ALA A 502 2.08 -4.39 -4.66
CA ALA A 502 2.09 -3.34 -5.68
C ALA A 502 1.13 -3.51 -6.88
N LYS A 503 -0.19 -3.33 -6.68
CA LYS A 503 -1.15 -2.87 -7.72
C LYS A 503 -1.94 -1.66 -7.20
N SER A 504 -2.22 -0.72 -8.10
CA SER A 504 -3.03 0.47 -7.85
C SER A 504 -4.51 0.10 -7.72
N ARG A 505 -5.10 0.39 -6.55
CA ARG A 505 -6.49 0.12 -6.16
C ARG A 505 -6.89 -1.37 -6.22
N ALA A 506 -7.86 -1.73 -5.37
CA ALA A 506 -8.76 -2.81 -5.73
C ALA A 506 -9.54 -2.38 -6.99
N GLU A 507 -9.88 -3.34 -7.86
CA GLU A 507 -10.86 -3.08 -8.91
C GLU A 507 -12.17 -2.69 -8.24
N ARG A 508 -12.58 -1.43 -8.43
CA ARG A 508 -14.01 -1.14 -8.39
C ARG A 508 -14.64 -1.99 -9.47
N VAL A 509 -15.68 -2.72 -9.10
CA VAL A 509 -16.47 -3.49 -10.05
C VAL A 509 -17.35 -2.49 -10.81
N ASP A 510 -16.73 -1.82 -11.77
CA ASP A 510 -17.33 -0.81 -12.65
C ASP A 510 -18.23 -1.51 -13.70
N THR A 511 -19.19 -2.32 -13.24
CA THR A 511 -20.11 -3.09 -14.08
C THR A 511 -21.27 -2.24 -14.59
N ASP A 512 -21.53 -2.37 -15.88
CA ASP A 512 -22.75 -1.96 -16.55
C ASP A 512 -23.99 -2.71 -16.00
N VAL A 513 -25.17 -2.10 -16.09
CA VAL A 513 -26.45 -2.73 -15.75
C VAL A 513 -27.46 -2.59 -16.90
N LEU A 514 -28.22 -3.65 -17.17
CA LEU A 514 -29.35 -3.67 -18.12
C LEU A 514 -30.69 -3.59 -17.38
N LEU A 515 -31.65 -2.84 -17.91
CA LEU A 515 -32.97 -2.63 -17.29
C LEU A 515 -34.09 -2.55 -18.35
N ALA A 516 -35.11 -3.40 -18.19
CA ALA A 516 -36.32 -3.34 -18.99
C ALA A 516 -37.20 -2.13 -18.61
N ILE A 517 -37.70 -1.41 -19.61
CA ILE A 517 -38.66 -0.31 -19.45
C ILE A 517 -39.80 -0.45 -20.49
N LYS A 518 -40.90 0.23 -20.23
CA LYS A 518 -42.05 0.32 -21.14
C LYS A 518 -42.07 1.68 -21.87
N PRO A 519 -42.63 1.77 -23.10
CA PRO A 519 -42.71 3.02 -23.85
C PRO A 519 -43.33 4.17 -23.04
N GLU A 520 -44.46 3.90 -22.37
CA GLU A 520 -45.19 4.89 -21.59
C GLU A 520 -44.42 5.41 -20.35
N HIS A 521 -43.37 4.70 -19.91
CA HIS A 521 -42.53 5.12 -18.79
C HIS A 521 -41.28 5.88 -19.24
N LEU A 522 -40.76 5.61 -20.45
CA LEU A 522 -39.62 6.34 -21.01
C LEU A 522 -39.96 7.83 -21.21
N VAL A 523 -41.16 8.13 -21.72
CA VAL A 523 -41.67 9.51 -21.89
C VAL A 523 -41.70 10.28 -20.56
N ASN A 524 -42.08 9.62 -19.46
CA ASN A 524 -42.14 10.25 -18.13
C ASN A 524 -40.74 10.59 -17.56
N ILE A 525 -39.70 9.84 -17.92
CA ILE A 525 -38.31 10.16 -17.56
C ILE A 525 -37.84 11.41 -18.33
N ILE A 526 -38.21 11.49 -19.62
CA ILE A 526 -37.88 12.63 -20.49
C ILE A 526 -38.62 13.90 -20.06
N SER A 527 -39.91 13.82 -19.71
CA SER A 527 -40.74 14.97 -19.27
C SER A 527 -40.47 15.42 -17.83
N ARG A 528 -39.87 14.55 -16.99
CA ARG A 528 -39.60 14.77 -15.56
C ARG A 528 -40.84 14.85 -14.65
N GLU A 529 -41.99 14.35 -15.10
CA GLU A 529 -43.23 14.35 -14.32
C GLU A 529 -43.29 13.21 -13.28
N LYS A 530 -43.92 13.47 -12.11
CA LYS A 530 -43.83 12.61 -10.93
C LYS A 530 -44.95 11.56 -10.87
N ASN A 531 -44.64 10.36 -11.36
CA ASN A 531 -45.54 9.19 -11.40
C ASN A 531 -45.30 8.22 -10.20
N HIS A 532 -46.32 7.49 -9.76
CA HIS A 532 -46.21 6.49 -8.66
C HIS A 532 -45.57 5.14 -9.05
N GLY A 533 -45.35 4.87 -10.35
CA GLY A 533 -44.90 3.56 -10.85
C GLY A 533 -43.45 3.16 -10.57
N TYR A 534 -42.57 4.09 -10.19
CA TYR A 534 -41.10 3.88 -10.04
C TYR A 534 -40.69 3.06 -8.79
N ARG A 535 -41.26 1.87 -8.56
CA ARG A 535 -41.23 1.17 -7.25
C ARG A 535 -40.42 -0.13 -7.14
N LYS A 536 -39.65 -0.57 -8.15
CA LYS A 536 -39.06 -1.94 -8.13
C LYS A 536 -37.55 -2.12 -8.44
N TYR A 537 -36.76 -1.06 -8.66
CA TYR A 537 -35.34 -1.21 -9.06
C TYR A 537 -34.39 -0.24 -8.29
N ARG A 538 -33.16 -0.68 -7.98
CA ARG A 538 -32.10 -0.03 -7.18
C ARG A 538 -30.71 -0.49 -7.68
N LEU A 539 -29.86 0.44 -8.10
CA LEU A 539 -28.48 0.12 -8.49
C LEU A 539 -27.57 -0.15 -7.28
N LYS A 540 -26.48 -0.90 -7.50
CA LYS A 540 -25.34 -0.99 -6.57
C LYS A 540 -24.49 0.29 -6.67
N ASP A 541 -23.86 0.67 -5.56
CA ASP A 541 -22.77 1.63 -5.62
C ASP A 541 -21.59 1.02 -6.39
N GLY A 542 -21.09 1.74 -7.40
CA GLY A 542 -20.09 1.25 -8.37
C GLY A 542 -20.62 1.06 -9.80
N VAL A 543 -21.94 1.07 -10.03
CA VAL A 543 -22.49 1.03 -11.39
C VAL A 543 -22.13 2.33 -12.14
N THR A 544 -21.46 2.19 -13.29
CA THR A 544 -20.97 3.32 -14.10
C THR A 544 -21.82 3.64 -15.31
N ARG A 545 -22.53 2.64 -15.89
CA ARG A 545 -23.44 2.79 -17.03
C ARG A 545 -24.73 2.00 -16.83
N LEU A 546 -25.82 2.56 -17.32
CA LEU A 546 -27.16 1.95 -17.32
C LEU A 546 -27.68 1.89 -18.76
N TRP A 547 -28.06 0.68 -19.17
CA TRP A 547 -28.66 0.38 -20.47
C TRP A 547 -30.16 0.13 -20.29
N LEU A 548 -31.01 0.93 -20.94
CA LEU A 548 -32.46 0.72 -20.94
C LEU A 548 -32.88 -0.05 -22.19
N TYR A 549 -33.83 -0.99 -22.07
CA TYR A 549 -34.42 -1.64 -23.23
C TYR A 549 -35.95 -1.75 -23.19
N GLU A 550 -36.58 -1.65 -24.36
CA GLU A 550 -38.04 -1.60 -24.48
C GLU A 550 -38.69 -2.99 -24.57
N THR A 551 -39.84 -3.16 -23.91
CA THR A 551 -40.65 -4.39 -23.89
C THR A 551 -42.10 -4.13 -24.27
N GLY A 552 -42.66 -4.95 -25.16
CA GLY A 552 -44.04 -4.82 -25.66
C GLY A 552 -45.13 -5.19 -24.65
N SER A 553 -46.36 -4.75 -24.91
CA SER A 553 -47.52 -4.88 -24.03
C SER A 553 -48.36 -6.14 -24.30
N GLY A 554 -48.29 -7.14 -23.41
CA GLY A 554 -49.19 -8.31 -23.46
C GLY A 554 -49.06 -9.31 -22.31
N GLY A 555 -50.20 -9.94 -21.97
CA GLY A 555 -50.34 -11.07 -21.05
C GLY A 555 -50.41 -10.72 -19.56
N ASP A 556 -51.38 -11.31 -18.85
CA ASP A 556 -51.47 -11.32 -17.39
C ASP A 556 -50.85 -12.61 -16.82
N ASN A 557 -50.67 -12.69 -15.50
CA ASN A 557 -50.10 -13.86 -14.80
C ASN A 557 -50.82 -15.19 -15.09
N GLN A 558 -52.06 -15.17 -15.59
CA GLN A 558 -52.76 -16.38 -16.01
C GLN A 558 -52.02 -17.12 -17.14
N ASP A 559 -51.45 -16.40 -18.12
CA ASP A 559 -50.71 -17.02 -19.24
C ASP A 559 -49.41 -17.69 -18.79
N PHE A 560 -48.76 -17.13 -17.77
CA PHE A 560 -47.56 -17.69 -17.14
C PHE A 560 -47.90 -18.96 -16.35
N ASN A 561 -48.96 -18.92 -15.55
CA ASN A 561 -49.41 -20.06 -14.74
C ASN A 561 -50.03 -21.19 -15.58
N ALA A 562 -50.54 -20.89 -16.78
CA ALA A 562 -51.04 -21.87 -17.74
C ALA A 562 -49.93 -22.61 -18.50
N GLY A 563 -48.65 -22.27 -18.29
CA GLY A 563 -47.51 -22.89 -18.98
C GLY A 563 -47.32 -22.46 -20.44
N LEU A 564 -48.01 -21.39 -20.89
CA LEU A 564 -48.00 -20.93 -22.28
C LEU A 564 -46.79 -20.04 -22.64
N LYS A 565 -45.74 -20.02 -21.81
CA LYS A 565 -44.46 -19.36 -22.09
C LYS A 565 -43.30 -20.35 -22.05
N GLU A 566 -42.65 -20.56 -23.19
CA GLU A 566 -41.45 -21.42 -23.31
C GLU A 566 -40.16 -20.76 -22.77
N SER A 567 -40.22 -19.50 -22.33
CA SER A 567 -39.06 -18.75 -21.81
C SER A 567 -39.14 -18.52 -20.30
N LYS A 568 -38.05 -18.88 -19.61
CA LYS A 568 -37.85 -18.69 -18.17
C LYS A 568 -37.87 -17.21 -17.71
N TYR A 569 -37.75 -16.25 -18.65
CA TYR A 569 -37.58 -14.82 -18.34
C TYR A 569 -38.46 -13.85 -19.16
N GLY A 570 -39.47 -14.36 -19.88
CA GLY A 570 -40.73 -13.65 -20.08
C GLY A 570 -40.94 -12.79 -21.35
N TYR A 571 -39.96 -12.02 -21.86
CA TYR A 571 -40.16 -11.02 -22.93
C TYR A 571 -38.92 -10.78 -23.82
N PRO A 572 -39.09 -10.38 -25.12
CA PRO A 572 -37.99 -9.99 -26.03
C PRO A 572 -37.56 -8.52 -25.87
N ILE A 573 -36.45 -8.17 -26.52
CA ILE A 573 -35.81 -6.84 -26.54
C ILE A 573 -36.13 -6.13 -27.86
N LEU A 574 -36.56 -4.85 -27.83
CA LEU A 574 -36.93 -4.09 -29.03
C LEU A 574 -35.92 -2.99 -29.42
N GLU A 575 -35.57 -2.10 -28.50
CA GLU A 575 -34.54 -1.06 -28.70
C GLU A 575 -33.65 -0.92 -27.46
N LEU A 576 -32.48 -0.27 -27.60
CA LEU A 576 -31.46 -0.12 -26.55
C LEU A 576 -30.99 1.33 -26.41
N TYR A 577 -30.90 1.82 -25.17
CA TYR A 577 -30.52 3.20 -24.84
C TYR A 577 -29.41 3.33 -23.80
N GLU A 578 -28.47 4.26 -24.02
CA GLU A 578 -27.39 4.64 -23.09
C GLU A 578 -27.69 5.99 -22.41
N LEU A 579 -27.45 6.11 -21.09
CA LEU A 579 -27.46 7.40 -20.37
C LEU A 579 -26.11 8.13 -20.46
N VAL A 580 -26.12 9.38 -20.91
CA VAL A 580 -24.91 10.18 -21.18
C VAL A 580 -24.32 10.84 -19.94
N ASN A 581 -25.12 11.11 -18.89
CA ASN A 581 -24.64 11.65 -17.61
C ASN A 581 -25.09 10.79 -16.41
N PRO A 582 -24.21 9.98 -15.78
CA PRO A 582 -24.59 9.15 -14.64
C PRO A 582 -24.88 9.99 -13.38
N VAL A 583 -26.13 9.96 -12.93
CA VAL A 583 -26.61 10.68 -11.73
C VAL A 583 -26.51 9.78 -10.50
N THR A 584 -25.92 10.28 -9.41
CA THR A 584 -25.77 9.50 -8.17
C THR A 584 -27.09 9.33 -7.41
N LEU A 585 -27.25 8.24 -6.64
CA LEU A 585 -28.44 8.01 -5.80
C LEU A 585 -28.70 9.17 -4.80
N SER A 586 -27.63 9.85 -4.36
CA SER A 586 -27.71 11.04 -3.51
C SER A 586 -28.32 12.23 -4.26
N GLU A 587 -27.88 12.49 -5.50
CA GLU A 587 -28.52 13.52 -6.35
C GLU A 587 -29.97 13.15 -6.67
N MET A 588 -30.27 11.88 -6.97
CA MET A 588 -31.64 11.39 -7.23
C MET A 588 -32.60 11.73 -6.08
N LYS A 589 -32.14 11.62 -4.83
CA LYS A 589 -32.88 12.05 -3.64
C LYS A 589 -32.98 13.57 -3.51
N ILE A 590 -31.85 14.29 -3.61
CA ILE A 590 -31.76 15.72 -3.30
C ILE A 590 -32.47 16.60 -4.34
N ARG A 591 -32.34 16.30 -5.64
CA ARG A 591 -32.94 17.10 -6.72
C ARG A 591 -34.39 16.73 -7.04
N TRP A 592 -34.86 15.50 -6.74
CA TRP A 592 -36.17 15.00 -7.20
C TRP A 592 -37.06 14.35 -6.11
N GLY A 593 -36.56 14.18 -4.88
CA GLY A 593 -37.35 13.78 -3.71
C GLY A 593 -37.91 12.35 -3.80
N MET A 594 -37.03 11.35 -3.85
CA MET A 594 -37.36 9.92 -3.96
C MET A 594 -37.13 9.15 -2.64
N GLY A 595 -37.97 8.14 -2.37
CA GLY A 595 -37.90 7.26 -1.19
C GLY A 595 -37.15 5.93 -1.42
N GLY A 596 -37.12 5.06 -0.40
CA GLY A 596 -36.41 3.76 -0.42
C GLY A 596 -37.02 2.69 -1.34
N ALA A 597 -36.25 1.62 -1.62
CA ALA A 597 -36.52 0.64 -2.69
C ALA A 597 -36.34 -0.85 -2.27
N PRO A 598 -37.02 -1.81 -2.96
CA PRO A 598 -37.07 -3.25 -2.59
C PRO A 598 -36.11 -4.18 -3.38
N MET A 599 -36.32 -5.50 -3.28
CA MET A 599 -35.41 -6.57 -3.75
C MET A 599 -35.64 -7.09 -5.20
N GLY A 600 -34.56 -7.61 -5.82
CA GLY A 600 -34.60 -8.52 -6.98
C GLY A 600 -33.55 -8.20 -8.06
N TRP A 601 -32.48 -9.01 -8.18
CA TRP A 601 -31.32 -8.73 -9.08
C TRP A 601 -30.75 -9.99 -9.74
N GLN A 602 -30.26 -9.85 -10.97
CA GLN A 602 -29.25 -10.73 -11.58
C GLN A 602 -28.11 -9.88 -12.14
N TYR A 603 -26.89 -10.38 -12.01
CA TYR A 603 -25.68 -9.82 -12.61
C TYR A 603 -25.30 -10.68 -13.82
N VAL A 604 -24.87 -10.05 -14.90
CA VAL A 604 -24.63 -10.69 -16.19
C VAL A 604 -23.20 -10.37 -16.62
N GLY A 605 -22.38 -11.39 -16.89
CA GLY A 605 -21.03 -11.20 -17.45
C GLY A 605 -21.07 -10.93 -18.96
N LEU A 606 -19.95 -10.47 -19.54
CA LEU A 606 -19.85 -10.24 -20.99
C LEU A 606 -20.08 -11.53 -21.80
N ASP A 607 -19.68 -12.67 -21.25
CA ASP A 607 -19.88 -14.01 -21.81
C ASP A 607 -21.37 -14.33 -22.07
N LEU A 608 -22.27 -13.88 -21.20
CA LEU A 608 -23.72 -14.07 -21.32
C LEU A 608 -24.42 -13.05 -22.26
N TRP A 609 -23.64 -12.11 -22.81
CA TRP A 609 -24.07 -11.05 -23.73
C TRP A 609 -23.79 -11.42 -25.19
N GLU A 610 -22.61 -11.96 -25.52
CA GLU A 610 -22.23 -12.26 -26.92
C GLU A 610 -23.00 -13.47 -27.50
N ASP A 611 -23.20 -14.51 -26.69
CA ASP A 611 -23.82 -15.81 -27.06
C ASP A 611 -25.32 -15.72 -27.47
N ARG A 612 -25.91 -14.51 -27.45
CA ARG A 612 -27.33 -14.26 -27.80
C ARG A 612 -27.56 -13.09 -28.75
N TRP A 613 -26.53 -12.53 -29.39
CA TRP A 613 -26.65 -11.30 -30.19
C TRP A 613 -26.79 -11.52 -31.71
N SER A 614 -26.72 -12.76 -32.22
CA SER A 614 -27.15 -13.14 -33.59
C SER A 614 -26.90 -14.62 -33.91
N GLU A 615 -27.81 -15.22 -34.67
CA GLU A 615 -27.39 -15.91 -35.91
C GLU A 615 -28.01 -15.23 -37.15
N ASN A 616 -29.28 -14.83 -37.11
CA ASN A 616 -29.94 -14.14 -38.23
C ASN A 616 -30.17 -12.64 -38.00
N ASP A 617 -29.59 -11.86 -38.90
CA ASP A 617 -29.96 -10.56 -39.47
C ASP A 617 -30.13 -9.26 -38.63
N GLU A 618 -29.48 -8.22 -39.18
CA GLU A 618 -29.63 -6.77 -39.01
C GLU A 618 -29.92 -6.20 -37.60
N ARG A 619 -28.84 -5.91 -36.87
CA ARG A 619 -28.89 -5.18 -35.58
C ARG A 619 -29.23 -3.69 -35.78
N PRO A 620 -30.29 -3.14 -35.13
CA PRO A 620 -30.60 -1.72 -35.17
C PRO A 620 -29.62 -0.86 -34.33
N GLU A 621 -29.58 0.44 -34.60
CA GLU A 621 -28.61 1.39 -34.04
C GLU A 621 -28.96 1.88 -32.61
N VAL A 622 -27.95 2.02 -31.75
CA VAL A 622 -28.10 2.39 -30.33
C VAL A 622 -28.40 3.88 -30.17
N LYS A 623 -29.45 4.21 -29.42
CA LYS A 623 -29.89 5.60 -29.18
C LYS A 623 -29.34 6.12 -27.85
N LYS A 624 -29.08 7.43 -27.75
CA LYS A 624 -28.54 8.06 -26.52
C LYS A 624 -29.58 8.95 -25.84
N LEU A 625 -29.64 8.87 -24.51
CA LEU A 625 -30.47 9.70 -23.64
C LEU A 625 -29.58 10.49 -22.67
N PHE A 626 -30.02 11.70 -22.31
CA PHE A 626 -29.23 12.72 -21.61
C PHE A 626 -28.71 12.31 -20.23
#